data_AF-A0A2E3EZJ7-F1
#
_entry.id   AF-A0A2E3EZJ7-F1
#
_cell.length_a   1.000
_cell.length_b   1.000
_cell.length_c   1.000
_cell.angle_alpha   90.00
_cell.angle_beta   90.00
_cell.angle_gamma   90.00
#
_symmetry.space_group_name_H-M   'P 1'
#
loop_
_entity.id
_entity.type
_entity.pdbx_description
1 polymer ?
#
loop_
_entity_poly.entity_id
_entity_poly.type
_entity_poly.pdbx_seq_one_letter_code
_entity_poly.pdbx_strand_id
1 'polypeptide(L)' 'MIYTELNKVESLKAFAVVYYSKLGKGNAELEGQFFKKPFGIFETQSEAMEWMNQQINPILNKKKGY' A
#
# COMPACT_ATOMS: atom_id res chain seq x y z
N MET A 1 15.58 -0.59 -1.44
CA MET A 1 16.28 -1.55 -2.36
C MET A 1 15.66 -2.97 -2.39
N ILE A 2 14.34 -3.15 -2.20
CA ILE A 2 13.69 -4.49 -2.13
C ILE A 2 12.51 -4.63 -3.15
N TYR A 3 12.12 -3.56 -3.84
CA TYR A 3 10.82 -3.47 -4.54
C TYR A 3 10.76 -4.05 -5.96
N THR A 4 11.90 -4.12 -6.66
CA THR A 4 11.98 -4.82 -7.96
C THR A 4 11.64 -6.30 -7.83
N GLU A 5 12.03 -6.92 -6.70
CA GLU A 5 11.72 -8.32 -6.42
C GLU A 5 10.24 -8.52 -6.06
N LEU A 6 9.64 -7.59 -5.31
CA LEU A 6 8.23 -7.63 -4.97
C LEU A 6 7.30 -7.50 -6.20
N ASN A 7 7.73 -6.78 -7.23
CA ASN A 7 7.01 -6.72 -8.50
C ASN A 7 6.92 -8.10 -9.18
N LYS A 8 7.90 -9.00 -8.98
CA LYS A 8 7.93 -10.35 -9.56
C LYS A 8 6.93 -11.31 -8.90
N VAL A 9 6.44 -10.99 -7.70
CA VAL A 9 5.46 -11.84 -6.98
C VAL A 9 4.08 -11.61 -7.56
N GLU A 10 3.63 -12.44 -8.50
CA GLU A 10 2.34 -12.27 -9.20
C GLU A 10 1.13 -12.22 -8.25
N SER A 11 1.16 -12.98 -7.17
CA SER A 11 0.08 -13.03 -6.17
C SER A 11 0.00 -11.78 -5.27
N LEU A 12 1.03 -10.92 -5.29
CA LEU A 12 1.01 -9.67 -4.54
C LEU A 12 0.02 -8.70 -5.20
N LYS A 13 -1.01 -8.30 -4.45
CA LYS A 13 -2.09 -7.41 -4.95
C LYS A 13 -1.84 -5.94 -4.67
N ALA A 14 -1.28 -5.61 -3.51
CA ALA A 14 -1.01 -4.26 -3.05
C ALA A 14 0.08 -4.29 -1.97
N PHE A 15 0.69 -3.14 -1.70
CA PHE A 15 1.70 -2.98 -0.66
C PHE A 15 1.43 -1.70 0.14
N ALA A 16 1.54 -1.76 1.47
CA ALA A 16 1.32 -0.61 2.34
C ALA A 16 2.52 -0.44 3.28
N VAL A 17 3.01 0.80 3.41
CA VAL A 17 4.14 1.16 4.27
C VAL A 17 3.65 2.12 5.34
N VAL A 18 3.96 1.82 6.61
CA VAL A 18 3.76 2.73 7.74
C VAL A 18 5.09 3.37 8.09
N TYR A 19 5.18 4.70 8.04
CA TYR A 19 6.41 5.41 8.37
C TYR A 19 6.37 5.98 9.80
N TYR A 20 7.53 5.99 10.45
CA TYR A 20 7.70 6.60 11.79
C TYR A 20 8.49 7.91 11.76
N SER A 21 8.94 8.34 10.57
CA SER A 21 9.71 9.58 10.40
C SER A 21 9.50 10.20 9.03
N LYS A 22 9.73 11.51 8.91
CA LYS A 22 9.67 12.25 7.64
C LYS A 22 10.66 11.72 6.61
N LEU A 23 11.85 11.29 7.06
CA LEU A 23 12.84 10.64 6.20
C LEU A 23 12.31 9.30 5.67
N GLY A 24 11.69 8.50 6.54
CA GLY A 24 11.06 7.24 6.16
C GLY A 24 9.94 7.43 5.13
N LYS A 25 9.14 8.48 5.28
CA LYS A 25 8.13 8.87 4.28
C LYS A 25 8.77 9.18 2.93
N GLY A 26 9.77 10.06 2.90
CA GLY A 26 10.44 10.44 1.66
C GLY A 26 11.08 9.25 0.94
N ASN A 27 11.70 8.33 1.70
CA ASN A 27 12.22 7.09 1.15
C ASN A 27 11.10 6.22 0.54
N ALA A 28 9.99 6.06 1.26
CA ALA A 28 8.85 5.26 0.77
C ALA A 28 8.20 5.89 -0.48
N GLU A 29 8.12 7.22 -0.57
CA GLU A 29 7.60 7.93 -1.75
C GLU A 29 8.48 7.69 -2.97
N LEU A 30 9.81 7.78 -2.81
CA LEU A 30 10.77 7.48 -3.87
C LEU A 30 10.68 6.01 -4.30
N GLU A 31 10.61 5.08 -3.34
CA GLU A 31 10.52 3.64 -3.62
C GLU A 31 9.19 3.26 -4.28
N GLY A 32 8.08 3.89 -3.88
CA GLY A 32 6.74 3.67 -4.42
C GLY A 32 6.61 4.00 -5.91
N GLN A 33 7.43 4.93 -6.44
CA GLN A 33 7.45 5.26 -7.88
C GLN A 33 7.87 4.07 -8.76
N PHE A 34 8.59 3.09 -8.20
CA PHE A 34 9.04 1.91 -8.91
C PHE A 34 8.08 0.71 -8.76
N PHE A 35 6.97 0.88 -8.03
CA PHE A 35 5.97 -0.15 -7.84
C PHE A 35 4.91 -0.11 -8.93
N LYS A 36 4.63 -1.25 -9.55
CA LYS A 36 3.61 -1.36 -10.61
C LYS A 36 2.20 -1.65 -10.06
N LYS A 37 2.13 -1.95 -8.78
CA LYS A 37 0.90 -2.34 -8.06
C LYS A 37 0.50 -1.21 -7.10
N PRO A 38 -0.74 -1.20 -6.59
CA PRO A 38 -1.15 -0.24 -5.57
C PRO A 38 -0.15 -0.18 -4.42
N PHE A 39 0.35 1.01 -4.14
CA PHE A 39 1.34 1.29 -3.11
C PHE A 39 0.82 2.43 -2.24
N GLY A 40 0.57 2.14 -0.97
CA GLY A 40 0.08 3.11 0.00
C GLY A 40 1.12 3.44 1.06
N ILE A 41 1.16 4.70 1.50
CA ILE A 41 2.06 5.20 2.52
C ILE A 41 1.21 5.88 3.60
N PHE A 42 1.36 5.45 4.86
CA PHE A 42 0.47 5.83 5.96
C PHE A 42 1.23 6.21 7.23
N GLU A 43 0.58 7.00 8.08
CA GLU A 43 1.13 7.38 9.39
C GLU A 43 0.81 6.34 10.45
N THR A 44 -0.33 5.65 10.32
CA THR A 44 -0.77 4.66 11.29
C THR A 44 -1.01 3.29 10.65
N GLN A 45 -0.84 2.25 11.47
CA GLN A 45 -1.18 0.89 11.07
C GLN A 45 -2.69 0.75 10.77
N SER A 46 -3.54 1.45 11.50
CA SER A 46 -5.00 1.42 11.31
C SER A 46 -5.40 1.90 9.91
N GLU A 47 -4.87 3.04 9.46
CA GLU A 47 -5.12 3.58 8.12
C GLU A 47 -4.61 2.63 7.03
N ALA A 48 -3.41 2.06 7.22
CA ALA A 48 -2.84 1.10 6.29
C ALA A 48 -3.71 -0.15 6.14
N MET A 49 -4.24 -0.68 7.26
CA MET A 49 -5.12 -1.85 7.27
C MET A 49 -6.48 -1.54 6.64
N GLU A 50 -7.04 -0.37 6.91
CA GLU A 50 -8.29 0.06 6.27
C GLU A 50 -8.12 0.15 4.75
N TRP A 51 -7.08 0.83 4.28
CA TRP A 51 -6.79 0.93 2.86
C TRP A 51 -6.53 -0.43 2.21
N MET A 52 -5.76 -1.31 2.86
CA MET A 52 -5.47 -2.66 2.35
C MET A 52 -6.74 -3.48 2.16
N ASN A 53 -7.69 -3.40 3.10
CA ASN A 53 -8.98 -4.07 2.99
C ASN A 53 -9.74 -3.63 1.72
N GLN A 54 -9.63 -2.35 1.33
CA GLN A 54 -10.23 -1.83 0.10
C GLN A 54 -9.53 -2.40 -1.15
N GLN A 55 -8.22 -2.63 -1.10
CA GLN A 55 -7.46 -3.19 -2.22
C GLN A 55 -7.73 -4.68 -2.44
N ILE A 56 -7.87 -5.46 -1.36
CA ILE A 56 -8.06 -6.92 -1.47
C ILE A 56 -9.52 -7.34 -1.66
N ASN A 57 -10.48 -6.55 -1.16
CA ASN A 57 -11.91 -6.85 -1.18
C ASN A 57 -12.73 -5.70 -1.80
N PRO A 58 -12.60 -5.42 -3.10
CA PRO A 58 -13.31 -4.32 -3.76
C PRO A 58 -14.85 -4.46 -3.70
N ILE A 59 -15.37 -5.66 -3.41
CA ILE A 59 -16.81 -5.96 -3.35
C ILE A 59 -17.46 -5.45 -2.05
N LEU A 60 -16.72 -5.29 -0.95
CA LEU A 60 -17.28 -4.82 0.34
C LEU A 60 -17.60 -3.31 0.35
N ASN A 61 -16.91 -2.51 -0.48
CA ASN A 61 -17.13 -1.07 -0.55
C ASN A 61 -18.40 -0.67 -1.32
N LYS A 62 -18.98 -1.56 -2.14
CA LYS A 62 -20.25 -1.26 -2.85
C LYS A 62 -21.48 -1.29 -1.94
N LYS A 63 -21.42 -1.87 -0.73
CA LYS A 63 -22.56 -1.98 0.19
C LYS A 63 -22.72 -0.83 1.18
N LYS A 64 -21.78 0.13 1.24
CA LYS A 64 -21.88 1.31 2.11
C LYS A 64 -22.56 2.53 1.45
N GLY A 65 -23.10 2.36 0.25
CA GLY A 65 -23.87 3.40 -0.44
C GLY A 65 -25.29 2.93 -0.73
N TYR A 66 -26.13 2.87 0.31
CA TYR A 66 -27.60 2.98 0.26
C TYR A 66 -28.08 3.45 1.63
#